data_AF-A0A933ZKM2-F1
#
_entry.id   AF-A0A933ZKM2-F1
#
_cell.length_a   1.000
_cell.length_b   1.000
_cell.length_c   1.000
_cell.angle_alpha   90.00
_cell.angle_beta   90.00
_cell.angle_gamma   90.00
#
_symmetry.space_group_name_H-M   'P 1'
#
loop_
_entity.id
_entity.type
_entity.pdbx_description
1 polymer ?
#
loop_
_entity_poly.entity_id
_entity_poly.type
_entity_poly.pdbx_seq_one_letter_code
_entity_poly.pdbx_strand_id
1 'polypeptide(L)' 'MNLREATQWLDERGGRWCVRATAAACVVVATLGALRVEVPAGRLSANAVDSALLDAVLELSSLQGAAA' A
#
# COMPACT_ATOMS: atom_id res chain seq x y z
N MET A 1 -9.35 -9.07 -3.25
CA MET A 1 -9.40 -7.86 -2.43
C MET A 1 -9.60 -6.68 -3.35
N ASN A 2 -10.53 -5.77 -3.06
CA ASN A 2 -10.69 -4.49 -3.74
C ASN A 2 -10.11 -3.33 -2.90
N LEU A 3 -10.10 -2.10 -3.43
CA LEU A 3 -9.52 -0.93 -2.75
C LEU A 3 -10.17 -0.64 -1.39
N ARG A 4 -11.51 -0.75 -1.31
CA ARG A 4 -12.25 -0.53 -0.06
C ARG A 4 -11.87 -1.57 1.00
N GLU A 5 -11.81 -2.83 0.61
CA GLU A 5 -11.38 -3.93 1.50
C GLU A 5 -9.93 -3.75 1.95
N ALA A 6 -9.03 -3.33 1.04
CA ALA A 6 -7.62 -3.11 1.34
C ALA A 6 -7.42 -1.96 2.34
N THR A 7 -8.10 -0.83 2.12
CA THR A 7 -8.05 0.32 3.03
C THR A 7 -8.64 -0.01 4.40
N GLN A 8 -9.77 -0.71 4.44
CA GLN A 8 -10.39 -1.16 5.70
C GLN A 8 -9.47 -2.15 6.45
N TRP A 9 -8.91 -3.14 5.75
CA TRP A 9 -8.01 -4.13 6.35
C TRP A 9 -6.79 -3.47 7.01
N LEU A 10 -6.23 -2.46 6.35
CA LEU A 10 -5.07 -1.72 6.83
C LEU A 10 -5.44 -0.85 8.05
N ASP A 11 -6.59 -0.18 8.01
CA ASP A 11 -7.08 0.68 9.10
C ASP A 11 -7.40 -0.12 10.38
N GLU A 12 -8.10 -1.25 10.24
CA GLU A 12 -8.43 -2.16 11.36
C GLU A 12 -7.19 -2.67 12.11
N ARG A 13 -6.03 -2.70 11.44
CA ARG A 13 -4.74 -3.13 12.01
C ARG A 13 -3.86 -1.97 12.46
N GLY A 14 -4.36 -0.73 12.38
CA GLY A 14 -3.61 0.48 12.72
C GLY A 14 -2.52 0.83 11.71
N GLY A 15 -2.56 0.26 10.51
CA GLY A 15 -1.64 0.57 9.42
C GLY A 15 -1.89 1.96 8.83
N ARG A 16 -0.92 2.44 8.05
CA ARG A 16 -0.96 3.74 7.39
C ARG A 16 -0.41 3.63 5.99
N TRP A 17 -0.91 4.46 5.09
CA TRP A 17 -0.36 4.56 3.74
C TRP A 17 -0.29 6.02 3.30
N CYS A 18 0.61 6.29 2.35
CA CYS A 18 0.73 7.59 1.70
C CYS A 18 1.25 7.45 0.27
N VAL A 19 1.11 8.51 -0.52
CA VAL A 19 1.70 8.63 -1.86
C VAL A 19 2.89 9.57 -1.79
N ARG A 20 4.07 9.09 -2.19
CA ARG A 20 5.26 9.91 -2.40
C ARG A 20 5.41 10.19 -3.89
N ALA A 21 5.13 11.43 -4.29
CA ALA A 21 5.29 11.88 -5.66
C ALA A 21 6.45 12.88 -5.77
N THR A 22 7.30 12.68 -6.78
CA THR A 22 8.38 13.57 -7.19
C THR A 22 8.25 13.85 -8.69
N ALA A 23 9.09 14.73 -9.23
CA ALA A 23 9.13 14.97 -10.67
C ALA A 23 9.46 13.72 -11.51
N ALA A 24 10.08 12.69 -10.92
CA ALA A 24 10.54 11.48 -11.63
C ALA A 24 9.78 10.21 -11.24
N ALA A 25 9.06 10.18 -10.12
CA ALA A 25 8.47 8.95 -9.59
C ALA A 25 7.22 9.21 -8.75
N CYS A 26 6.27 8.28 -8.83
CA CYS A 26 5.11 8.19 -7.95
C CYS A 26 5.11 6.81 -7.29
N VAL A 27 5.16 6.78 -5.96
CA VAL A 27 5.28 5.55 -5.16
C VAL A 27 4.21 5.56 -4.07
N VAL A 28 3.48 4.46 -3.92
CA VAL A 28 2.61 4.22 -2.78
C VAL A 28 3.43 3.52 -1.69
N VAL A 29 3.39 4.07 -0.49
CA VAL A 29 4.05 3.50 0.69
C VAL A 29 2.98 3.06 1.65
N ALA A 30 2.96 1.78 2.02
CA ALA A 30 2.09 1.24 3.05
C ALA A 30 2.93 0.70 4.21
N THR A 31 2.43 0.89 5.44
CA THR A 31 3.14 0.52 6.67
C THR A 31 2.19 -0.15 7.66
N LEU A 32 2.72 -1.16 8.36
CA LEU A 32 2.01 -1.86 9.43
C LEU A 32 3.00 -2.33 10.50
N GLY A 33 3.03 -1.64 11.65
CA GLY A 33 4.06 -1.86 12.66
C GLY A 33 5.46 -1.58 12.11
N ALA A 34 6.34 -2.58 12.14
CA ALA A 34 7.69 -2.50 11.56
C ALA A 34 7.74 -2.81 10.05
N LEU A 35 6.65 -3.33 9.47
CA LEU A 35 6.59 -3.67 8.06
C LEU A 35 6.34 -2.41 7.21
N ARG A 36 7.05 -2.33 6.09
CA ARG A 36 6.94 -1.25 5.11
C ARG A 36 7.05 -1.83 3.71
N VAL A 37 6.08 -1.51 2.87
CA VAL A 37 6.06 -1.89 1.45
C VAL A 37 5.98 -0.63 0.61
N GLU A 38 6.76 -0.58 -0.46
CA GLU A 38 6.79 0.53 -1.42
C GLU A 38 6.50 0.00 -2.82
N VAL A 39 5.39 0.44 -3.42
CA VAL A 39 4.97 0.02 -4.76
C VAL A 39 4.99 1.21 -5.72
N PRO A 40 5.76 1.14 -6.83
CA PRO A 40 5.72 2.18 -7.86
C PRO A 40 4.35 2.23 -8.54
N ALA A 41 3.70 3.39 -8.51
CA ALA A 41 2.46 3.64 -9.27
C ALA A 41 2.75 4.04 -10.73
N GLY A 42 4.00 4.35 -11.07
CA GLY A 42 4.43 4.81 -12.40
C GLY A 42 4.02 6.26 -12.69
N ARG A 43 2.71 6.56 -12.68
CA ARG A 43 2.13 7.89 -12.92
C ARG A 43 1.23 8.32 -11.76
N LEU A 44 1.16 9.63 -11.49
CA LEU A 44 0.23 10.18 -10.51
C LEU A 44 -1.19 10.26 -11.12
N SER A 45 -1.92 9.16 -11.02
CA SER A 45 -3.33 9.06 -11.39
C SER A 45 -4.07 8.21 -10.38
N ALA A 46 -5.35 8.48 -10.14
CA ALA A 46 -6.17 7.73 -9.18
C ALA A 46 -6.07 6.23 -9.41
N ASN A 47 -6.36 5.75 -10.62
CA ASN A 47 -6.30 4.32 -10.96
C ASN A 47 -4.93 3.68 -10.67
N ALA A 48 -3.83 4.37 -10.99
CA ALA A 48 -2.49 3.82 -10.76
C ALA A 48 -2.11 3.79 -9.27
N VAL A 49 -2.53 4.81 -8.51
CA VAL A 49 -2.37 4.86 -7.05
C VAL A 49 -3.22 3.77 -6.39
N ASP A 50 -4.46 3.57 -6.84
CA ASP A 50 -5.38 2.57 -6.32
C ASP A 50 -4.85 1.15 -6.54
N SER A 51 -4.33 0.85 -7.74
CA SER A 51 -3.66 -0.42 -8.03
C SER A 51 -2.43 -0.62 -7.15
N ALA A 52 -1.56 0.39 -7.06
CA ALA A 52 -0.34 0.30 -6.24
C ALA A 52 -0.65 0.16 -4.73
N LEU A 53 -1.73 0.78 -4.24
CA LEU A 53 -2.17 0.60 -2.85
C LEU A 53 -2.69 -0.82 -2.62
N LEU A 54 -3.48 -1.36 -3.55
CA LEU A 54 -3.96 -2.73 -3.46
C LEU A 54 -2.79 -3.72 -3.39
N ASP A 55 -1.81 -3.56 -4.28
CA ASP A 55 -0.61 -4.40 -4.31
C ASP A 55 0.19 -4.28 -3.00
N ALA A 56 0.38 -3.05 -2.49
CA ALA A 56 1.10 -2.80 -1.25
C ALA A 56 0.42 -3.46 -0.04
N VAL A 57 -0.91 -3.42 0.04
CA VAL A 57 -1.68 -4.06 1.11
C VAL A 57 -1.66 -5.59 0.99
N LEU A 58 -1.75 -6.13 -0.23
CA LEU A 58 -1.64 -7.57 -0.46
C LEU A 58 -0.27 -8.09 -0.01
N GLU A 59 0.81 -7.39 -0.36
CA GLU A 59 2.16 -7.75 0.07
C GLU A 59 2.32 -7.65 1.59
N LEU A 60 1.86 -6.56 2.21
CA LEU A 60 1.85 -6.43 3.68
C LEU A 60 1.10 -7.58 4.36
N SER A 61 -0.05 -7.98 3.82
CA SER A 61 -0.86 -9.06 4.37
C SER A 61 -0.14 -10.41 4.29
N SER A 62 0.61 -10.65 3.21
CA SER A 62 1.44 -11.85 3.04
C SER A 62 2.62 -11.86 4.02
N LEU A 63 3.27 -10.71 4.23
CA LEU A 63 4.40 -10.57 5.16
C LEU A 63 3.96 -10.77 6.62
N GLN A 64 2.77 -10.29 6.98
CA GLN A 64 2.21 -10.48 8.32
C GLN A 64 1.91 -11.97 8.60
N GLY A 65 1.41 -12.71 7.61
CA GLY A 65 1.16 -14.15 7.74
C GLY A 65 2.43 -15.01 7.81
N ALA A 66 3.54 -14.53 7.27
CA ALA A 66 4.84 -15.20 7.35
C ALA A 66 5.59 -14.96 8.67
N ALA A 67 5.15 -13.98 9.47
CA ALA A 67 5.77 -13.59 10.74
C ALA A 67 5.09 -14.22 11.98
N ALA A 68 4.11 -15.11 11.78
CA ALA A 68 3.38 -15.84 12.81
C ALA A 68 3.88 -17.29 12.92
#